data_AF-A0AAW6E1Z2-F1
#
_entry.id   AF-A0AAW6E1Z2-F1
#
_cell.length_a   1.000
_cell.length_b   1.000
_cell.length_c   1.000
_cell.angle_alpha   90.00
_cell.angle_beta   90.00
_cell.angle_gamma   90.00
#
_symmetry.space_group_name_H-M   'P 1'
#
loop_
_entity.id
_entity.type
_entity.pdbx_description
1 polymer ?
#
loop_
_entity_poly.entity_id
_entity_poly.type
_entity_poly.pdbx_seq_one_letter_code
_entity_poly.pdbx_strand_id
1 'polypeptide(L)'
;MDMIELFKASVPEENSEELIMQYLDTAQSIILAHRFPFGTDRTEVEPQYKGLQLRIAIDLYNKRGAEGEKAHSENGVSRTYESSWVSQQLLDEIVPKAEVL
;
A
#
# COMPACT_ATOMS: atom_id res chain seq x y z
N MET A 1 -1.92 8.95 -17.02
CA MET A 1 -2.58 7.63 -17.10
C MET A 1 -3.14 7.35 -15.73
N ASP A 2 -4.38 6.92 -15.64
CA ASP A 2 -5.06 6.69 -14.37
C ASP A 2 -4.42 5.51 -13.61
N MET A 3 -4.41 5.57 -12.27
CA MET A 3 -3.74 4.57 -11.43
C MET A 3 -4.43 3.21 -11.51
N ILE A 4 -5.76 3.20 -11.64
CA ILE A 4 -6.55 1.98 -11.82
C ILE A 4 -6.16 1.33 -13.16
N GLU A 5 -6.07 2.12 -14.23
CA GLU A 5 -5.67 1.61 -15.54
C GLU A 5 -4.23 1.07 -15.56
N LEU A 6 -3.31 1.70 -14.83
CA LEU A 6 -1.95 1.19 -14.65
C LEU A 6 -1.92 -0.12 -13.84
N PHE A 7 -2.80 -0.25 -12.85
CA PHE A 7 -2.95 -1.50 -12.09
C PHE A 7 -3.47 -2.62 -12.97
N LYS A 8 -4.58 -2.40 -13.70
CA LYS A 8 -5.15 -3.38 -14.65
C LYS A 8 -4.14 -3.80 -15.72
N ALA A 9 -3.31 -2.87 -16.21
CA ALA A 9 -2.24 -3.20 -17.16
C ALA A 9 -1.16 -4.13 -16.57
N SER A 10 -0.96 -4.10 -15.25
CA SER A 10 0.02 -4.93 -14.55
C SER A 10 -0.57 -6.27 -14.06
N VAL A 11 -1.87 -6.28 -13.76
CA VAL A 11 -2.63 -7.44 -13.24
C VAL A 11 -3.90 -7.60 -14.09
N PRO A 12 -3.79 -8.11 -15.33
CA PRO A 12 -4.90 -8.15 -16.29
C PRO A 12 -6.08 -9.06 -15.88
N GLU A 13 -5.84 -10.01 -14.97
CA GLU A 13 -6.86 -10.88 -14.41
C GLU A 13 -7.81 -10.16 -13.44
N GLU A 14 -7.35 -9.08 -12.79
CA GLU A 14 -8.16 -8.31 -11.85
C GLU A 14 -8.89 -7.19 -12.57
N ASN A 15 -10.22 -7.23 -12.52
CA ASN A 15 -11.09 -6.29 -13.22
C ASN A 15 -12.04 -5.54 -12.26
N SER A 16 -12.07 -5.90 -10.97
CA SER A 16 -12.86 -5.20 -9.97
C SER A 16 -12.19 -3.90 -9.57
N GLU A 17 -12.72 -2.78 -10.07
CA GLU A 17 -12.22 -1.45 -9.71
C GLU A 17 -12.33 -1.18 -8.20
N GLU A 18 -13.37 -1.69 -7.54
CA GLU A 18 -13.53 -1.56 -6.09
C GLU A 18 -12.38 -2.22 -5.33
N LEU A 19 -12.01 -3.45 -5.74
CA LEU A 19 -10.90 -4.17 -5.13
C LEU A 19 -9.55 -3.50 -5.43
N ILE A 20 -9.36 -3.02 -6.66
CA ILE A 20 -8.16 -2.28 -7.07
C ILE A 20 -8.02 -1.00 -6.23
N MET A 21 -9.11 -0.23 -6.08
CA MET A 21 -9.13 0.97 -5.24
C MET A 21 -8.76 0.64 -3.79
N GLN A 22 -9.30 -0.45 -3.24
CA GLN A 22 -8.96 -0.88 -1.88
C GLN A 22 -7.45 -1.14 -1.70
N TYR A 23 -6.79 -1.79 -2.69
CA TYR A 23 -5.34 -1.98 -2.64
C TYR A 23 -4.56 -0.68 -2.79
N LEU A 24 -5.01 0.23 -3.66
CA LEU A 24 -4.38 1.54 -3.86
C LEU A 24 -4.50 2.43 -2.61
N ASP A 25 -5.65 2.40 -1.93
CA ASP A 25 -5.89 3.13 -0.68
C ASP A 25 -5.08 2.56 0.48
N THR A 26 -4.97 1.23 0.53
CA THR A 26 -4.10 0.54 1.48
C THR A 26 -2.63 0.92 1.25
N ALA A 27 -2.16 0.89 0.00
CA ALA A 27 -0.81 1.29 -0.37
C ALA A 27 -0.54 2.78 -0.05
N GLN A 28 -1.51 3.66 -0.27
CA GLN A 28 -1.42 5.07 0.15
C GLN A 28 -1.22 5.19 1.66
N SER A 29 -2.04 4.49 2.45
CA SER A 29 -1.99 4.52 3.91
C SER A 29 -0.63 4.06 4.43
N ILE A 30 -0.07 2.99 3.85
CA ILE A 30 1.27 2.50 4.16
C ILE A 30 2.32 3.55 3.85
N ILE A 31 2.29 4.16 2.65
CA ILE A 31 3.27 5.19 2.28
C ILE A 31 3.23 6.36 3.26
N LEU A 32 2.04 6.85 3.59
CA LEU A 32 1.87 7.99 4.47
C LEU A 32 2.35 7.68 5.90
N ALA A 33 2.05 6.49 6.42
CA ALA A 33 2.51 6.07 7.75
C ALA A 33 4.04 5.98 7.84
N HIS A 34 4.70 5.48 6.80
CA HIS A 34 6.17 5.40 6.74
C HIS A 34 6.82 6.75 6.47
N ARG A 35 6.20 7.57 5.62
CA ARG A 35 6.69 8.90 5.24
C ARG A 35 6.55 9.90 6.37
N PHE A 36 5.46 9.83 7.14
CA PHE A 36 5.14 10.75 8.23
C PHE A 36 4.92 9.96 9.53
N PRO A 37 5.97 9.35 10.12
CA PRO A 37 5.83 8.46 11.27
C PRO A 37 5.24 9.12 12.53
N PHE A 38 5.19 10.46 12.58
CA PHE A 38 4.65 11.23 13.69
C PHE A 38 3.43 12.10 13.32
N GLY A 39 2.96 12.06 12.06
CA GLY A 39 1.89 12.91 11.55
C GLY A 39 0.74 12.08 10.97
N THR A 40 -0.50 12.42 11.31
CA THR A 40 -1.71 11.69 10.87
C THR A 40 -2.69 12.54 10.06
N ASP A 41 -2.32 13.77 9.76
CA ASP A 41 -3.16 14.78 9.09
C ASP A 41 -3.01 14.76 7.56
N ARG A 42 -2.10 13.95 7.03
CA ARG A 42 -1.81 13.86 5.60
C ARG A 42 -2.67 12.81 4.93
N THR A 43 -3.27 13.17 3.80
CA THR A 43 -4.14 12.29 2.99
C THR A 43 -3.62 12.09 1.57
N GLU A 44 -2.58 12.83 1.15
CA GLU A 44 -2.08 12.81 -0.21
C GLU A 44 -0.64 12.29 -0.30
N VAL A 45 -0.43 11.32 -1.20
CA VAL A 45 0.89 10.77 -1.53
C VAL A 45 1.65 11.74 -2.44
N GLU A 46 2.88 12.11 -2.07
CA GLU A 46 3.77 12.95 -2.87
C GLU A 46 4.02 12.34 -4.26
N PRO A 47 4.15 13.15 -5.35
CA PRO A 47 4.25 12.63 -6.72
C PRO A 47 5.35 11.59 -6.93
N GLN A 48 6.48 11.73 -6.25
CA GLN A 48 7.61 10.79 -6.31
C GLN A 48 7.25 9.36 -5.85
N TYR A 49 6.24 9.21 -5.01
CA TYR A 49 5.80 7.91 -4.48
C TYR A 49 4.58 7.34 -5.22
N LYS A 50 4.06 8.00 -6.25
CA LYS A 50 2.91 7.47 -7.02
C LYS A 50 3.24 6.14 -7.71
N GLY A 51 4.44 6.00 -8.27
CA GLY A 51 4.89 4.72 -8.82
C GLY A 51 5.09 3.66 -7.74
N LEU A 52 5.53 4.05 -6.55
CA LEU A 52 5.68 3.15 -5.41
C LEU A 52 4.31 2.69 -4.88
N GLN A 53 3.31 3.57 -4.85
CA GLN A 53 1.93 3.24 -4.47
C GLN A 53 1.38 2.10 -5.33
N LEU A 54 1.58 2.18 -6.65
CA LEU A 54 1.18 1.12 -7.58
C LEU A 54 1.90 -0.21 -7.28
N ARG A 55 3.22 -0.17 -7.08
CA ARG A 55 4.03 -1.36 -6.81
C ARG A 55 3.65 -2.04 -5.50
N ILE A 56 3.38 -1.28 -4.44
CA ILE A 56 2.91 -1.80 -3.17
C ILE A 56 1.52 -2.41 -3.32
N ALA A 57 0.61 -1.77 -4.06
CA ALA A 57 -0.72 -2.32 -4.31
C ALA A 57 -0.66 -3.67 -5.04
N ILE A 58 0.22 -3.80 -6.04
CA ILE A 58 0.45 -5.06 -6.77
C ILE A 58 1.07 -6.13 -5.85
N ASP A 59 2.03 -5.75 -4.99
CA ASP A 59 2.66 -6.67 -4.02
C ASP A 59 1.63 -7.25 -3.04
N LEU A 60 0.72 -6.40 -2.54
CA LEU A 60 -0.40 -6.80 -1.68
C LEU A 60 -1.37 -7.74 -2.40
N TYR A 61 -1.71 -7.45 -3.66
CA TYR A 61 -2.58 -8.31 -4.47
C TYR A 61 -1.96 -9.70 -4.65
N ASN A 62 -0.70 -9.76 -5.06
CA ASN A 62 0.01 -11.01 -5.33
C ASN A 62 0.15 -11.88 -4.06
N LYS A 63 0.31 -11.26 -2.89
CA LYS A 63 0.46 -11.99 -1.63
C LYS A 63 -0.84 -12.54 -1.06
N ARG A 64 -2.00 -11.95 -1.39
CA ARG A 64 -3.31 -12.52 -1.01
C ARG A 64 -3.50 -13.95 -1.51
N GLY A 65 -2.92 -14.30 -2.66
CA GLY A 65 -2.91 -15.68 -3.16
C GLY A 65 -1.99 -16.64 -2.40
N ALA A 66 -0.99 -16.11 -1.68
CA ALA A 66 0.00 -16.87 -0.92
C ALA A 66 -0.35 -17.02 0.57
N GLU A 67 -1.37 -16.31 1.06
CA GLU A 67 -1.89 -16.37 2.44
C GLU A 67 -2.61 -17.69 2.78
N GLY A 68 -2.97 -18.50 1.78
CA GLY A 68 -3.66 -19.78 1.97
C GLY A 68 -2.95 -20.80 2.86
N GLU A 69 -1.68 -20.57 3.22
CA GLU A 69 -0.89 -21.40 4.13
C GLU A 69 -0.61 -20.75 5.50
N LYS A 70 -0.86 -19.44 5.69
CA LYS A 70 -0.46 -18.74 6.92
C LYS A 70 -1.46 -17.65 7.36
N ALA A 71 -2.36 -18.12 8.23
CA ALA A 71 -2.98 -17.38 9.33
C ALA A 71 -4.31 -16.62 9.09
N HIS A 72 -5.15 -16.85 10.09
CA HIS A 72 -6.45 -16.28 10.40
C HIS A 72 -6.37 -14.79 10.72
N SER A 73 -7.45 -14.04 10.44
CA SER A 73 -7.60 -12.65 10.87
C SER A 73 -8.83 -12.48 11.75
N GLU A 74 -8.58 -12.14 13.02
CA GLU A 74 -9.57 -11.62 13.97
C GLU A 74 -9.31 -10.12 14.19
N ASN A 75 -10.39 -9.33 14.15
CA ASN A 75 -10.57 -8.03 14.79
C ASN A 75 -9.70 -6.83 14.36
N GLY A 76 -10.14 -6.15 13.30
CA GLY A 76 -10.88 -4.88 13.48
C GLY A 76 -10.22 -3.72 14.21
N VAL A 77 -8.90 -3.55 14.13
CA VAL A 77 -8.20 -2.33 14.58
C VAL A 77 -7.22 -1.92 13.49
N SER A 78 -7.17 -0.62 13.19
CA SER A 78 -6.09 0.03 12.42
C SER A 78 -4.75 -0.22 13.11
N ARG A 79 -4.18 -1.41 12.91
CA ARG A 79 -2.85 -1.79 13.37
C ARG A 79 -1.95 -1.59 12.17
N THR A 80 -0.92 -0.77 12.34
CA THR A 80 0.30 -0.73 11.55
C THR A 80 0.37 -1.96 10.65
N TYR A 81 0.00 -1.83 9.37
CA TYR A 81 -0.02 -2.94 8.43
C TYR A 81 1.31 -3.64 8.59
N GLU A 82 1.31 -4.81 9.21
CA GLU A 82 2.56 -5.43 9.62
C GLU A 82 3.42 -5.52 8.36
N SER A 83 4.66 -5.04 8.45
CA SER A 83 5.65 -5.13 7.37
C SER A 83 5.80 -6.55 6.81
N SER A 84 5.25 -7.56 7.50
CA SER A 84 5.02 -8.93 7.04
C SER A 84 4.31 -9.02 5.67
N TRP A 85 3.37 -8.12 5.36
CA TRP A 85 2.54 -8.24 4.15
C TRP A 85 3.10 -7.47 2.94
N VAL A 86 3.98 -6.49 3.14
CA VAL A 86 4.60 -5.71 2.06
C VAL A 86 6.08 -6.01 1.98
N SER A 87 6.60 -6.16 0.77
CA SER A 87 8.01 -6.48 0.58
C SER A 87 8.88 -5.38 1.17
N GLN A 88 9.78 -5.74 2.10
CA GLN A 88 10.62 -4.77 2.83
C GLN A 88 11.38 -3.83 1.89
N GLN A 89 11.83 -4.33 0.74
CA GLN A 89 12.50 -3.52 -0.29
C GLN A 89 11.65 -2.34 -0.80
N LEU A 90 10.32 -2.48 -0.86
CA LEU A 90 9.42 -1.40 -1.25
C LEU A 90 9.29 -0.37 -0.12
N LEU A 91 9.28 -0.83 1.13
CA LEU A 91 9.20 0.05 2.30
C LEU A 91 10.48 0.88 2.47
N ASP A 92 11.64 0.28 2.16
CA ASP A 92 12.96 0.93 2.25
C ASP A 92 13.12 2.09 1.24
N GLU A 93 12.29 2.17 0.20
CA GLU A 93 12.26 3.30 -0.74
C GLU A 93 11.59 4.55 -0.15
N ILE A 94 10.86 4.41 0.96
CA ILE A 94 10.14 5.52 1.60
C ILE A 94 11.09 6.22 2.57
N VAL A 95 11.47 7.46 2.25
CA VAL A 95 12.28 8.27 3.16
C VAL A 95 11.38 8.89 4.23
N PRO A 96 11.56 8.63 5.53
CA PRO A 96 10.76 9.27 6.57
C PRO A 96 11.03 10.78 6.64
N LYS A 97 10.01 11.57 6.98
CA LYS A 97 10.10 13.01 7.23
C LYS A 97 9.71 13.30 8.68
N ALA A 98 10.56 14.04 9.37
CA ALA A 98 10.21 14.68 10.63
C ALA A 98 10.01 16.19 10.37
N GLU A 99 9.04 16.79 11.06
CA GLU A 99 8.83 18.24 11.06
C GLU A 99 9.19 18.77 12.44
N VAL A 100 9.84 19.93 12.49
CA VAL A 100 10.14 20.63 13.74
C VAL A 100 8.95 21.54 14.02
N LEU A 101 8.37 21.41 15.23
CA LEU A 101 7.28 22.26 15.72
C LEU A 101 7.78 23.67 16.08
#